data_AF-A0A4Y2W760-F1
#
_entry.id   AF-A0A4Y2W760-F1
#
_cell.length_a   1.000
_cell.length_b   1.000
_cell.length_c   1.000
_cell.angle_alpha   90.00
_cell.angle_beta   90.00
_cell.angle_gamma   90.00
#
_symmetry.space_group_name_H-M   'P 1'
#
loop_
_entity.id
_entity.type
_entity.pdbx_description
1 polymer ?
#
loop_
_entity_poly.entity_id
_entity_poly.type
_entity_poly.pdbx_seq_one_letter_code
_entity_poly.pdbx_strand_id
1 'polypeptide(L)'
;MLFSLIPALEILNLLLNPGKTQSHEFVMEVTDKTKGDVKGGTLIQYENKIRLLEIPQVPKERVDEFKSVNKFKIFNTNNLWMKLKTIASLVEEQMLNMEIIVNPK
;
A
#
# COMPACT_ATOMS: atom_id res chain seq x y z
N MET A 1 -20.25 -0.66 7.49
CA MET A 1 -18.79 -0.69 7.75
C MET A 1 -18.27 0.70 7.43
N LEU A 2 -17.70 1.38 8.42
CA LEU A 2 -17.17 2.73 8.26
C LEU A 2 -15.90 2.69 7.41
N PHE A 3 -15.95 3.32 6.24
CA PHE A 3 -14.77 3.75 5.52
C PHE A 3 -14.29 5.04 6.18
N SER A 4 -13.51 4.95 7.26
CA SER A 4 -12.88 6.16 7.78
C SER A 4 -11.65 6.48 6.93
N LEU A 5 -11.72 7.62 6.24
CA LEU A 5 -10.62 8.57 6.29
C LEU A 5 -10.18 8.61 7.75
N ILE A 6 -9.15 7.85 8.10
CA ILE A 6 -8.51 8.00 9.40
C ILE A 6 -8.00 9.44 9.39
N PRO A 7 -8.55 10.35 10.23
CA PRO A 7 -8.03 11.71 10.31
C PRO A 7 -6.52 11.63 10.54
N ALA A 8 -5.72 12.50 9.92
CA ALA A 8 -4.26 12.47 10.04
C ALA A 8 -3.76 12.33 11.50
N LEU A 9 -4.53 12.85 12.46
CA LEU A 9 -4.28 12.71 13.91
C LEU A 9 -4.38 11.26 14.42
N GLU A 10 -5.34 10.47 13.95
CA GLU A 10 -5.45 9.05 14.28
C GLU A 10 -4.29 8.25 13.67
N ILE A 11 -3.86 8.56 12.44
CA ILE A 11 -2.67 7.93 11.82
C ILE A 11 -1.43 8.24 12.65
N LEU A 12 -1.28 9.49 13.07
CA LEU A 12 -0.18 9.90 13.92
C LEU A 12 -0.22 9.19 15.28
N ASN A 13 -1.39 9.03 15.88
CA ASN A 13 -1.55 8.27 17.12
C ASN A 13 -1.19 6.79 16.94
N LEU A 14 -1.56 6.15 15.82
CA LEU A 14 -1.17 4.76 15.50
C LEU A 14 0.35 4.57 15.44
N LEU A 15 1.07 5.59 14.94
CA LEU A 15 2.53 5.57 14.84
C LEU A 15 3.21 5.90 16.18
N LEU A 16 2.77 6.95 16.87
CA LEU A 16 3.46 7.48 18.05
C LEU A 16 3.09 6.79 19.35
N ASN A 17 1.87 6.27 19.46
CA ASN A 17 1.33 5.68 20.68
C ASN A 17 1.03 4.19 20.48
N PRO A 18 2.06 3.33 20.37
CA PRO A 18 1.83 1.90 20.21
C PRO A 18 1.04 1.38 21.42
N GLY A 19 -0.10 0.74 21.15
CA GLY A 19 -0.81 -0.01 22.18
C GLY A 19 0.05 -1.14 22.74
N LYS A 20 -0.43 -1.84 23.77
CA LYS A 20 0.32 -2.93 24.43
C LYS A 20 0.73 -4.10 23.51
N THR A 21 0.16 -4.20 22.30
CA THR A 21 0.24 -5.40 21.45
C THR A 21 0.78 -5.18 20.05
N GLN A 22 0.83 -3.95 19.51
CA GLN A 22 1.31 -3.72 18.15
C GLN A 22 1.86 -2.31 17.93
N SER A 23 3.10 -2.22 17.43
CA SER A 23 3.71 -0.96 16.96
C SER A 23 3.63 -0.91 15.44
N HIS A 24 3.05 0.16 14.90
CA HIS A 24 3.05 0.41 13.46
C HIS A 24 4.24 1.31 13.12
N GLU A 25 4.97 0.97 12.06
CA GLU A 25 6.13 1.73 11.59
C GLU A 25 5.92 2.31 10.19
N PHE A 26 4.91 1.81 9.48
CA PHE A 26 4.50 2.20 8.14
C PHE A 26 2.98 2.08 8.02
N VAL A 27 2.33 3.08 7.44
CA VAL A 27 0.89 3.14 7.17
C VAL A 27 0.71 3.70 5.76
N MET A 28 -0.19 3.07 5.00
CA MET A 28 -0.62 3.52 3.68
C MET A 28 -2.11 3.84 3.76
N GLU A 29 -2.50 5.03 3.32
CA GLU A 29 -3.91 5.32 3.11
C GLU A 29 -4.40 4.65 1.82
N VAL A 30 -5.61 4.12 1.87
CA VAL A 30 -6.29 3.53 0.73
C VAL A 30 -7.68 4.14 0.58
N THR A 31 -8.20 4.10 -0.63
CA THR A 31 -9.58 4.47 -0.93
C THR A 31 -10.30 3.34 -1.64
N ASP A 32 -11.63 3.43 -1.74
CA ASP A 32 -12.40 2.53 -2.57
C ASP A 32 -12.04 2.72 -4.04
N LYS A 33 -11.78 1.61 -4.74
CA LYS A 33 -11.48 1.62 -6.16
C LYS A 33 -12.71 2.04 -6.95
N THR A 34 -12.55 3.04 -7.79
CA THR A 34 -13.55 3.51 -8.75
C THR A 34 -13.20 3.09 -10.17
N LYS A 35 -14.16 3.26 -11.10
CA LYS A 35 -13.89 3.05 -12.54
C LYS A 35 -12.87 4.04 -13.12
N GLY A 36 -12.65 5.18 -12.46
CA GLY A 36 -11.66 6.18 -12.86
C GLY A 36 -10.22 5.77 -12.54
N ASP A 37 -10.03 4.82 -11.62
CA ASP A 37 -8.72 4.39 -11.15
C ASP A 37 -8.08 3.36 -12.09
N VAL A 38 -7.78 3.84 -13.31
CA VAL A 38 -7.24 3.04 -14.42
C VAL A 38 -5.72 2.92 -14.36
N LYS A 39 -5.02 3.76 -13.59
CA LYS A 39 -3.57 3.77 -13.42
C LYS A 39 -3.20 3.83 -11.94
N GLY A 40 -2.43 2.85 -11.46
CA GLY A 40 -1.94 2.75 -10.08
C GLY A 40 -2.11 1.34 -9.53
N GLY A 41 -1.95 1.19 -8.22
CA GLY A 41 -1.85 -0.10 -7.55
C GLY A 41 -2.97 -0.42 -6.57
N THR A 42 -3.03 -1.69 -6.18
CA THR A 42 -3.91 -2.21 -5.13
C THR A 42 -3.11 -3.10 -4.17
N LEU A 43 -3.56 -3.23 -2.93
CA LEU A 43 -2.93 -4.16 -1.99
C LEU A 43 -3.45 -5.58 -2.23
N ILE A 44 -2.52 -6.51 -2.32
CA ILE A 44 -2.79 -7.95 -2.42
C ILE A 44 -2.08 -8.69 -1.28
N GLN A 45 -2.59 -9.88 -0.97
CA GLN A 45 -1.87 -10.82 -0.12
C GLN A 45 -1.21 -11.88 -1.02
N TYR A 46 0.10 -11.99 -0.94
CA TYR A 46 0.90 -12.95 -1.69
C TYR A 46 1.96 -13.55 -0.78
N GLU A 47 2.01 -14.88 -0.70
CA GLU A 47 2.92 -15.63 0.20
C GLU A 47 2.84 -15.15 1.66
N ASN A 48 1.63 -14.95 2.18
CA ASN A 48 1.37 -14.44 3.53
C ASN A 48 1.95 -13.03 3.82
N LYS A 49 2.33 -12.28 2.78
CA LYS A 49 2.77 -10.89 2.89
C LYS A 49 1.81 -9.97 2.14
N ILE A 50 1.61 -8.79 2.69
CA ILE A 50 0.92 -7.70 1.98
C ILE A 50 1.90 -7.13 0.95
N ARG A 51 1.46 -6.98 -0.30
CA ARG A 51 2.24 -6.37 -1.39
C ARG A 51 1.38 -5.36 -2.15
N LEU A 52 2.04 -4.37 -2.74
CA LEU A 52 1.41 -3.46 -3.69
C LEU A 52 1.56 -4.05 -5.09
N LEU A 53 0.44 -4.32 -5.76
CA LEU A 53 0.41 -4.77 -7.15
C LEU A 53 0.12 -3.59 -8.07
N GLU A 54 1.06 -3.25 -8.94
CA GLU A 54 0.94 -2.19 -9.94
C GLU A 54 0.62 -2.76 -11.34
N ILE A 55 -0.04 -1.97 -12.18
CA ILE A 55 -0.44 -2.38 -13.54
C ILE A 55 0.68 -2.98 -14.39
N PRO A 56 1.92 -2.42 -14.43
CA PRO A 56 2.99 -3.00 -15.24
C PRO A 56 3.40 -4.41 -14.82
N GLN A 57 3.07 -4.84 -13.59
CA GLN A 57 3.31 -6.20 -13.11
C GLN A 57 2.20 -7.18 -13.50
N VAL A 58 1.07 -6.69 -14.03
CA VAL A 58 -0.09 -7.50 -14.41
C VAL A 58 0.08 -8.02 -15.85
N PRO A 59 -0.04 -9.35 -16.08
CA PRO A 59 -0.07 -9.91 -17.43
C PRO A 59 -1.14 -9.25 -18.30
N LYS A 60 -0.85 -9.02 -19.59
CA LYS A 60 -1.73 -8.28 -20.50
C LYS A 60 -3.15 -8.86 -20.57
N GLU A 61 -3.25 -10.18 -20.52
CA GLU A 61 -4.50 -10.95 -20.53
C GLU A 61 -5.33 -10.85 -19.24
N ARG A 62 -4.75 -10.34 -18.14
CA ARG A 62 -5.42 -10.16 -16.84
C ARG A 62 -5.68 -8.68 -16.50
N VAL A 63 -5.34 -7.75 -17.39
CA VAL A 63 -5.50 -6.31 -17.14
C VAL A 63 -6.96 -5.92 -16.88
N ASP A 64 -7.92 -6.54 -17.57
CA ASP A 64 -9.34 -6.24 -17.36
C ASP A 64 -9.86 -6.73 -16.01
N GLU A 65 -9.33 -7.86 -15.52
CA GLU A 65 -9.60 -8.32 -14.15
C GLU A 65 -9.01 -7.37 -13.12
N PHE A 66 -7.81 -6.82 -13.36
CA PHE A 66 -7.18 -5.83 -12.48
C PHE A 66 -7.98 -4.52 -12.42
N LYS A 67 -8.56 -4.09 -13.53
CA LYS A 67 -9.42 -2.90 -13.60
C LYS A 67 -10.79 -3.12 -12.94
N SER A 68 -11.19 -4.36 -12.69
CA SER A 68 -12.50 -4.68 -12.12
C SER A 68 -12.61 -4.27 -10.66
N VAL A 69 -13.47 -3.28 -10.39
CA VAL A 69 -13.84 -2.82 -9.04
C VAL A 69 -14.49 -3.90 -8.18
N ASN A 70 -15.03 -4.96 -8.81
CA ASN A 70 -15.63 -6.08 -8.10
C ASN A 70 -14.57 -7.03 -7.50
N LYS A 71 -13.39 -7.10 -8.14
CA LYS A 71 -12.29 -7.97 -7.72
C LYS A 71 -11.31 -7.24 -6.82
N PHE A 72 -10.87 -6.07 -7.24
CA PHE A 72 -9.97 -5.21 -6.47
C PHE A 72 -10.75 -4.01 -5.96
N LYS A 73 -11.00 -3.97 -4.66
CA LYS A 73 -11.89 -2.99 -4.04
C LYS A 73 -11.18 -1.77 -3.48
N ILE A 74 -9.88 -1.88 -3.24
CA ILE A 74 -9.07 -0.81 -2.64
C ILE A 74 -8.04 -0.30 -3.62
N PHE A 75 -7.69 0.97 -3.50
CA PHE A 75 -6.74 1.64 -4.36
C PHE A 75 -5.75 2.44 -3.51
N ASN A 76 -4.46 2.33 -3.85
CA ASN A 76 -3.39 3.06 -3.16
C ASN A 76 -3.48 4.56 -3.49
N THR A 77 -3.62 5.41 -2.47
CA THR A 77 -3.62 6.88 -2.66
C THR A 77 -2.21 7.46 -2.80
N ASN A 78 -1.19 6.65 -2.47
CA ASN A 78 0.21 7.03 -2.33
C ASN A 78 0.47 8.03 -1.19
N ASN A 79 -0.49 8.21 -0.26
CA ASN A 79 -0.25 8.90 1.01
C ASN A 79 0.35 7.89 2.00
N LEU A 80 1.64 8.03 2.26
CA LEU A 80 2.41 7.11 3.10
C LEU A 80 2.88 7.82 4.37
N TRP A 81 2.73 7.15 5.51
CA TRP A 81 3.17 7.62 6.81
C TRP A 81 4.13 6.60 7.41
N MET A 82 5.30 7.06 7.87
CA MET A 82 6.35 6.15 8.30
C MET A 82 7.19 6.75 9.44
N LYS A 83 7.71 5.88 10.30
CA LYS A 83 8.70 6.28 11.31
C LYS A 83 10.05 6.49 10.63
N LEU A 84 10.49 7.74 10.56
CA LEU A 84 11.77 8.08 9.93
C LEU A 84 12.96 7.35 10.56
N LYS A 85 12.93 7.12 11.87
CA LYS A 85 13.98 6.36 12.58
C LYS A 85 14.09 4.92 12.05
N THR A 86 12.97 4.22 11.91
CA THR A 86 12.93 2.84 11.40
C THR A 86 13.46 2.80 9.96
N ILE A 87 13.04 3.75 9.13
CA ILE A 87 13.44 3.80 7.72
C ILE A 87 14.92 4.13 7.56
N ALA A 88 15.46 5.06 8.38
CA ALA A 88 16.88 5.36 8.39
C ALA A 88 17.71 4.10 8.69
N SER A 89 17.33 3.34 9.72
CA SER A 89 17.99 2.07 10.05
C SER A 89 17.91 1.05 8.91
N LEU A 90 16.75 0.89 8.27
CA LEU A 90 16.61 -0.03 7.11
C LEU A 90 17.49 0.37 5.92
N VAL A 91 17.70 1.68 5.70
CA VAL A 91 18.57 2.19 4.63
C VAL A 91 20.04 1.97 4.99
N GLU A 92 20.46 2.31 6.21
CA GLU A 92 21.83 2.13 6.70
C GLU A 92 22.24 0.65 6.69
N GLU A 93 21.33 -0.24 7.08
CA GLU A 93 21.51 -1.68 7.11
C GLU A 93 21.33 -2.34 5.72
N GLN A 94 21.01 -1.56 4.68
CA GLN A 94 20.75 -2.07 3.31
C GLN A 94 19.64 -3.14 3.26
N MET A 95 18.67 -3.06 4.17
CA MET A 95 17.58 -4.02 4.31
C MET A 95 16.31 -3.64 3.53
N LEU A 96 16.32 -2.49 2.85
CA LEU A 96 15.21 -2.04 2.00
C LEU A 96 15.15 -2.85 0.69
N ASN A 97 14.57 -4.04 0.73
CA ASN A 97 14.38 -4.89 -0.44
C ASN A 97 13.06 -4.55 -1.17
N MET A 98 13.16 -3.78 -2.26
CA MET A 98 12.03 -3.38 -3.09
C MET A 98 11.98 -4.19 -4.39
N GLU A 99 10.78 -4.49 -4.87
CA GLU A 99 10.60 -5.18 -6.15
C GLU A 99 10.95 -4.26 -7.32
N ILE A 100 11.68 -4.81 -8.30
CA ILE A 100 11.96 -4.12 -9.55
C ILE A 100 10.75 -4.25 -10.47
N ILE A 101 10.17 -3.13 -10.88
CA ILE A 101 9.08 -3.09 -11.85
C ILE A 101 9.63 -2.64 -13.20
N VAL A 102 9.56 -3.52 -14.20
CA VAL A 102 9.95 -3.19 -15.57
C VAL A 102 8.75 -2.58 -16.27
N ASN A 103 8.85 -1.29 -16.64
CA ASN A 103 7.86 -0.62 -17.46
C ASN A 103 8.40 -0.48 -18.90
N PRO A 104 8.08 -1.40 -19.82
CA PRO A 104 8.49 -1.28 -21.21
C PRO A 104 7.80 -0.05 -21.82
N LYS A 105 8.57 1.00 -22.10
CA LYS A 105 8.13 2.19 -22.84
C LYS A 105 8.18 1.95 -24.34
#